data_AF-A0A1A8D3I1-F1
#
_entry.id   AF-A0A1A8D3I1-F1
#
_cell.length_a   1.000
_cell.length_b   1.000
_cell.length_c   1.000
_cell.angle_alpha   90.00
_cell.angle_beta   90.00
_cell.angle_gamma   90.00
#
_symmetry.space_group_name_H-M   'P 1'
#
loop_
_entity.id
_entity.type
_entity.pdbx_description
1 polymer ?
#
loop_
_entity_poly.entity_id
_entity_poly.type
_entity_poly.pdbx_seq_one_letter_code
_entity_poly.pdbx_strand_id
1 'polypeptide(L)'
;AYPTGLQIGEVAEALVKKHPCLTEPGSRNGWMGWMYSLKYKMGNYRSKLRSLGVPEVTCNSLKNKHPDDKAPAKNIKKARKGEVLFLPHYPGQDGKEQQELERQQLIDECKKKNSTAIKDLMCKT
;
A
#
# COMPACT_ATOMS: atom_id res chain seq x y z
N ALA A 1 -1.84 1.57 5.89
CA ALA A 1 -1.45 0.13 5.94
C ALA A 1 -2.26 -0.57 7.03
N TYR A 2 -2.53 -1.86 6.89
CA TYR A 2 -3.19 -2.66 7.96
C TYR A 2 -2.13 -3.18 8.94
N PRO A 3 -2.39 -3.25 10.26
CA PRO A 3 -1.40 -3.70 11.24
C PRO A 3 -0.88 -5.10 10.93
N THR A 4 0.43 -5.29 11.11
CA THR A 4 1.06 -6.61 11.01
C THR A 4 0.73 -7.45 12.24
N GLY A 5 0.91 -8.78 12.15
CA GLY A 5 0.74 -9.66 13.31
C GLY A 5 1.63 -9.26 14.48
N LEU A 6 2.84 -8.79 14.21
CA LEU A 6 3.79 -8.30 15.21
C LEU A 6 3.23 -7.08 15.95
N GLN A 7 2.77 -6.07 15.20
CA GLN A 7 2.19 -4.84 15.78
C GLN A 7 0.96 -5.15 16.64
N ILE A 8 0.15 -6.13 16.25
CA ILE A 8 -1.01 -6.57 17.05
C ILE A 8 -0.56 -7.26 18.34
N GLY A 9 0.49 -8.09 18.26
CA GLY A 9 1.11 -8.75 19.41
C GLY A 9 1.66 -7.74 20.42
N GLU A 10 2.39 -6.72 19.97
CA GLU A 10 2.92 -5.64 20.82
C GLU A 10 1.81 -4.91 21.59
N VAL A 11 0.68 -4.63 20.92
CA VAL A 11 -0.49 -4.02 21.57
C VAL A 11 -1.14 -4.95 22.59
N ALA A 12 -1.26 -6.24 22.28
CA ALA A 12 -1.81 -7.24 23.20
C ALA A 12 -0.93 -7.39 24.46
N GLU A 13 0.40 -7.42 24.27
CA GLU A 13 1.36 -7.46 25.37
C GLU A 13 1.27 -6.19 26.23
N ALA A 14 1.25 -5.01 25.61
CA ALA A 14 1.10 -3.74 26.32
C ALA A 14 -0.23 -3.66 27.10
N LEU A 15 -1.32 -4.19 26.55
CA LEU A 15 -2.63 -4.28 27.20
C LEU A 15 -2.55 -5.09 28.50
N VAL A 16 -1.96 -6.29 28.46
CA VAL A 16 -1.82 -7.15 29.63
C VAL A 16 -0.83 -6.57 30.64
N LYS A 17 0.29 -5.98 30.18
CA LYS A 17 1.24 -5.29 31.06
C LYS A 17 0.60 -4.15 31.84
N LYS A 18 -0.26 -3.35 31.19
CA LYS A 18 -1.00 -2.25 31.84
C LYS A 18 -2.12 -2.74 32.75
N HIS A 19 -2.75 -3.87 32.39
CA HIS A 19 -3.88 -4.45 33.11
C HIS A 19 -3.61 -5.93 33.43
N PRO A 20 -2.82 -6.24 34.48
CA PRO A 20 -2.42 -7.61 34.78
C PRO A 20 -3.59 -8.57 35.04
N CYS A 21 -4.76 -8.05 35.44
CA CYS A 21 -5.99 -8.84 35.60
C CYS A 21 -6.52 -9.45 34.31
N LEU A 22 -6.05 -8.99 33.15
CA LEU A 22 -6.40 -9.54 31.84
C LEU A 22 -5.49 -10.71 31.42
N THR A 23 -4.50 -11.09 32.23
CA THR A 23 -3.57 -12.18 31.88
C THR A 23 -4.31 -13.50 31.65
N GLU A 24 -4.09 -14.11 30.49
CA GLU A 24 -4.69 -15.40 30.12
C GLU A 24 -4.09 -16.54 30.96
N PRO A 25 -4.89 -17.24 31.79
CA PRO A 25 -4.38 -18.33 32.62
C PRO A 25 -3.87 -19.50 31.76
N GLY A 26 -2.70 -20.04 32.10
CA GLY A 26 -2.10 -21.18 31.38
C GLY A 26 -1.40 -20.82 30.07
N SER A 27 -1.41 -19.54 29.66
CA SER A 27 -0.67 -19.05 28.50
C SER A 27 0.76 -18.68 28.90
N ARG A 28 1.79 -19.23 28.22
CA ARG A 28 3.21 -18.91 28.49
C ARG A 28 3.48 -17.41 28.44
N ASN A 29 2.78 -16.71 27.55
CA ASN A 29 2.99 -15.29 27.29
C ASN A 29 1.90 -14.42 27.96
N GLY A 30 0.77 -15.00 28.36
CA GLY A 30 -0.34 -14.28 29.02
C GLY A 30 -1.18 -13.35 28.13
N TRP A 31 -0.75 -13.06 26.90
CA TRP A 31 -1.42 -12.11 25.99
C TRP A 31 -1.84 -12.68 24.63
N MET A 32 -1.55 -13.95 24.33
CA MET A 32 -1.82 -14.55 23.02
C MET A 32 -3.31 -14.55 22.66
N GLY A 33 -4.20 -14.92 23.60
CA GLY A 33 -5.65 -14.83 23.39
C GLY A 33 -6.13 -13.41 23.05
N TRP A 34 -5.51 -12.39 23.64
CA TRP A 34 -5.80 -10.99 23.33
C TRP A 34 -5.35 -10.60 21.93
N MET A 35 -4.19 -11.07 21.47
CA MET A 35 -3.72 -10.84 20.10
C MET A 35 -4.73 -11.37 19.08
N TYR A 36 -5.24 -12.60 19.27
CA TYR A 36 -6.27 -13.16 18.40
C TYR A 36 -7.59 -12.38 18.49
N SER A 37 -8.02 -12.05 19.70
CA SER A 37 -9.25 -11.27 19.92
C SER A 37 -9.20 -9.90 19.22
N LEU A 38 -8.07 -9.20 19.29
CA LEU A 38 -7.84 -7.95 18.58
C LEU A 38 -7.86 -8.15 17.06
N LYS A 39 -7.20 -9.19 16.56
CA LYS A 39 -7.22 -9.54 15.13
C LYS A 39 -8.64 -9.78 14.62
N TYR A 40 -9.44 -10.54 15.36
CA TYR A 40 -10.85 -10.78 15.03
C TYR A 40 -11.69 -9.51 15.12
N LYS A 41 -11.53 -8.70 16.17
CA LYS A 41 -12.27 -7.45 16.35
C LYS A 41 -12.04 -6.49 15.19
N MET A 42 -10.79 -6.30 14.77
CA MET A 42 -10.46 -5.44 13.63
C MET A 42 -10.99 -6.01 12.31
N GLY A 43 -10.90 -7.34 12.10
CA GLY A 43 -11.45 -8.01 10.94
C GLY A 43 -12.97 -7.82 10.82
N ASN A 44 -13.69 -8.03 11.92
CA ASN A 44 -15.14 -7.84 12.00
C ASN A 44 -15.54 -6.38 11.75
N TYR A 45 -14.81 -5.43 12.35
CA TYR A 45 -15.05 -4.00 12.13
C TYR A 45 -14.88 -3.65 10.64
N ARG A 46 -13.80 -4.13 10.00
CA ARG A 46 -13.57 -3.90 8.57
C ARG A 46 -14.66 -4.51 7.70
N SER A 47 -15.12 -5.72 8.02
CA SER A 47 -16.24 -6.36 7.33
C SER A 47 -17.54 -5.56 7.47
N LYS A 48 -17.80 -4.99 8.65
CA LYS A 48 -18.96 -4.10 8.90
C LYS A 48 -18.86 -2.80 8.10
N LEU A 49 -17.69 -2.15 8.06
CA LEU A 49 -17.48 -0.96 7.22
C LEU A 49 -17.70 -1.28 5.73
N ARG A 50 -17.26 -2.46 5.29
CA ARG A 50 -17.48 -2.92 3.91
C ARG A 50 -18.97 -3.10 3.61
N SER A 51 -19.76 -3.69 4.52
CA SER A 51 -21.20 -3.84 4.32
C SER A 51 -21.95 -2.50 4.29
N LEU A 52 -21.43 -1.49 4.99
CA LEU A 52 -21.98 -0.13 4.99
C LEU A 52 -21.57 0.70 3.77
N GLY A 53 -20.75 0.16 2.87
CA GLY A 53 -20.37 0.86 1.64
C GLY A 53 -19.26 1.91 1.80
N VAL A 54 -18.50 1.89 2.90
CA VAL A 54 -17.45 2.88 3.18
C VAL A 54 -16.34 2.82 2.10
N PRO A 55 -16.13 3.89 1.30
CA PRO A 55 -15.29 3.86 0.10
C PRO A 55 -13.87 3.34 0.33
N GLU A 56 -13.26 3.71 1.45
CA GLU A 56 -11.88 3.38 1.82
C GLU A 56 -11.65 1.87 1.99
N VAL A 57 -12.71 1.12 2.35
CA VAL A 57 -12.64 -0.34 2.54
C VAL A 57 -13.30 -1.13 1.41
N THR A 58 -14.09 -0.47 0.56
CA THR A 58 -14.80 -1.09 -0.57
C THR A 58 -14.10 -0.90 -1.92
N CYS A 59 -13.11 -0.01 -2.03
CA CYS A 59 -12.39 0.29 -3.28
C CYS A 59 -11.86 -0.95 -4.03
N ASN A 60 -11.52 -2.02 -3.32
CA ASN A 60 -11.01 -3.27 -3.89
C ASN A 60 -12.08 -4.38 -3.99
N SER A 61 -13.34 -4.09 -3.70
CA SER A 61 -14.44 -5.05 -3.76
C SER A 61 -14.82 -5.32 -5.21
N LEU A 62 -14.84 -6.60 -5.62
CA LEU A 62 -15.31 -7.02 -6.95
C LEU A 62 -16.74 -6.57 -7.26
N LYS A 63 -17.57 -6.41 -6.23
CA LYS A 63 -18.97 -5.94 -6.36
C LYS A 63 -19.08 -4.48 -6.83
N ASN A 64 -18.02 -3.70 -6.63
CA ASN A 64 -17.97 -2.29 -7.00
C ASN A 64 -17.11 -2.06 -8.25
N LYS A 65 -16.67 -3.14 -8.91
CA LYS A 65 -15.96 -3.06 -10.19
C LYS A 65 -16.97 -3.17 -11.34
N HIS A 66 -16.58 -2.65 -12.50
CA HIS A 66 -17.35 -2.82 -13.73
C HIS A 66 -17.61 -4.33 -14.00
N PRO A 67 -18.76 -4.72 -14.60
CA PRO A 67 -19.06 -6.12 -14.92
C PRO A 67 -17.98 -6.84 -15.74
N ASP A 68 -17.24 -6.09 -16.56
CA ASP A 68 -16.11 -6.60 -17.38
C ASP A 68 -14.76 -6.63 -16.61
N ASP A 69 -14.76 -6.16 -15.35
CA ASP A 69 -13.58 -5.98 -14.50
C ASP A 69 -13.59 -6.93 -13.28
N LYS A 70 -14.11 -8.15 -13.46
CA LYS A 70 -14.26 -9.15 -12.39
C LYS A 70 -12.95 -9.73 -11.83
N ALA A 71 -11.78 -9.32 -12.32
CA ALA A 71 -10.50 -9.76 -11.78
C ALA A 71 -10.19 -9.01 -10.46
N PRO A 72 -9.89 -9.72 -9.35
CA PRO A 72 -9.57 -9.12 -8.05
C PRO A 72 -8.44 -8.09 -8.14
N ALA A 73 -7.52 -8.31 -9.08
CA ALA A 73 -6.27 -7.58 -9.25
C ALA A 73 -6.12 -6.87 -10.60
N LYS A 74 -7.20 -6.58 -11.35
CA LYS A 74 -7.11 -6.00 -12.71
C LYS A 74 -6.20 -4.75 -12.82
N ASN A 75 -6.21 -3.91 -11.79
CA ASN A 75 -5.41 -2.67 -11.72
C ASN A 75 -4.16 -2.79 -10.83
N ILE A 76 -3.90 -3.98 -10.28
CA ILE A 76 -2.63 -4.24 -9.59
C ILE A 76 -1.66 -4.67 -10.68
N LYS A 77 -0.82 -3.75 -11.13
CA LYS A 77 0.34 -4.08 -11.97
C LYS A 77 1.19 -5.09 -11.20
N LYS A 78 1.06 -6.38 -11.54
CA LYS A 78 2.03 -7.37 -11.08
C LYS A 78 3.27 -7.18 -11.91
N ALA A 79 4.44 -7.05 -11.27
CA ALA A 79 5.71 -7.11 -11.97
C ALA A 79 5.71 -8.41 -12.80
N ARG A 80 5.85 -8.29 -14.12
CA ARG A 80 6.00 -9.47 -14.98
C ARG A 80 7.35 -10.09 -14.59
N LYS A 81 7.40 -11.40 -14.28
CA LYS A 81 8.67 -12.14 -14.08
C LYS A 81 9.49 -11.99 -15.37
N GLY A 82 10.34 -10.96 -15.46
CA GLY A 82 11.03 -10.57 -16.69
C GLY A 82 11.38 -9.08 -16.78
N GLU A 83 10.70 -8.21 -16.04
CA GLU A 83 11.00 -6.75 -16.04
C GLU A 83 12.24 -6.36 -15.22
N VAL A 84 12.83 -7.30 -14.46
CA VAL A 84 14.05 -7.04 -13.66
C VAL A 84 15.30 -6.84 -14.55
N LEU A 85 15.20 -7.07 -15.86
CA LEU A 85 16.33 -6.98 -16.81
C LEU A 85 16.08 -6.11 -18.04
N PHE A 86 14.93 -5.44 -18.14
CA PHE A 86 14.68 -4.55 -19.27
C PHE A 86 15.21 -3.15 -18.98
N LEU A 87 16.47 -2.90 -19.36
CA LEU A 87 16.95 -1.54 -19.64
C LEU A 87 16.68 -1.27 -21.13
N PRO A 88 15.60 -0.54 -21.49
CA PRO A 88 15.46 -0.07 -22.86
C PRO A 88 16.71 0.76 -23.20
N HIS A 89 17.28 0.52 -24.38
CA HIS A 89 18.34 1.38 -24.90
C HIS A 89 17.80 2.80 -24.99
N TYR A 90 18.62 3.81 -24.70
CA TYR A 90 18.20 5.20 -24.79
C TYR A 90 17.63 5.46 -26.20
N PRO A 91 16.44 6.06 -26.32
CA PRO A 91 15.89 6.39 -27.62
C PRO A 91 16.77 7.47 -28.26
N GLY A 92 17.48 7.13 -29.35
CA GLY A 92 18.26 8.11 -30.13
C GLY A 92 19.71 8.32 -29.67
N GLN A 93 20.30 9.44 -30.09
CA GLN A 93 21.68 9.86 -29.73
C GLN A 93 21.76 10.46 -28.31
N ASP A 94 20.65 10.48 -27.58
CA ASP A 94 20.59 11.07 -26.25
C ASP A 94 21.32 10.16 -25.27
N GLY A 95 22.54 10.56 -24.95
CA GLY A 95 23.36 9.90 -23.96
C GLY A 95 22.82 10.07 -22.54
N LYS A 96 23.38 9.29 -21.62
CA LYS A 96 23.09 9.33 -20.18
C LYS A 96 23.10 10.75 -19.58
N GLU A 97 23.98 11.61 -20.09
CA GLU A 97 24.14 13.00 -19.62
C GLU A 97 22.94 13.88 -19.98
N GLN A 98 22.40 13.73 -21.19
CA GLN A 98 21.23 14.48 -21.67
C GLN A 98 19.98 14.11 -20.86
N GLN A 99 19.79 12.82 -20.58
CA GLN A 99 18.64 12.36 -19.80
C GLN A 99 18.73 12.81 -18.33
N GLU A 100 19.94 12.88 -17.76
CA GLU A 100 20.13 13.40 -16.41
C GLU A 100 19.84 14.91 -16.33
N LEU A 101 20.19 15.66 -17.39
CA LEU A 101 19.84 17.07 -17.51
C LEU A 101 18.32 17.28 -17.54
N GLU A 102 17.62 16.50 -18.36
CA GLU A 102 16.14 16.55 -18.46
C GLU A 102 15.46 16.17 -17.15
N ARG A 103 15.98 15.15 -16.44
CA ARG A 103 15.51 14.78 -15.10
C ARG A 103 15.65 15.94 -14.11
N GLN A 104 16.78 16.64 -14.15
CA GLN A 104 17.02 17.77 -13.26
C GLN A 104 16.09 18.96 -13.56
N GLN A 105 15.87 19.26 -14.85
CA GLN A 105 14.90 20.27 -15.29
C GLN A 105 13.47 19.93 -14.83
N LEU A 106 13.06 18.68 -14.97
CA LEU A 106 11.73 18.22 -14.53
C LEU A 106 11.53 18.41 -13.03
N ILE A 107 12.54 18.09 -12.22
CA ILE A 107 12.52 18.27 -10.77
C ILE A 107 12.38 19.75 -10.39
N ASP A 108 13.09 20.64 -11.08
CA ASP A 108 13.04 22.06 -10.79
C ASP A 108 11.68 22.65 -11.20
N GLU A 109 11.09 22.24 -12.32
CA GLU A 109 9.74 22.64 -12.69
C GLU A 109 8.67 22.06 -11.75
N CYS A 110 8.87 20.85 -11.21
CA CYS A 110 8.02 20.27 -10.16
C CYS A 110 8.07 21.10 -8.87
N LYS A 111 9.26 21.55 -8.44
CA LYS A 111 9.41 22.45 -7.28
C LYS A 111 8.70 23.79 -7.51
N LYS A 112 8.74 24.31 -8.74
CA LYS A 112 8.02 25.53 -9.15
C LYS A 112 6.51 25.32 -9.34
N LYS A 113 6.01 24.08 -9.26
CA LYS A 113 4.60 23.70 -9.50
C LYS A 113 4.09 24.14 -10.88
N ASN A 114 4.96 24.22 -11.86
CA ASN A 114 4.62 24.69 -13.20
C ASN A 114 4.05 23.53 -14.04
N SER A 115 2.75 23.27 -13.88
CA SER A 115 2.10 22.10 -14.51
C SER A 115 2.19 22.08 -16.03
N THR A 116 2.29 23.22 -16.70
CA THR A 116 2.37 23.29 -18.17
C THR A 116 3.76 22.86 -18.63
N ALA A 117 4.81 23.44 -18.04
CA ALA A 117 6.19 23.07 -18.37
C ALA A 117 6.49 21.59 -18.07
N ILE A 118 5.96 21.06 -16.96
CA ILE A 118 6.11 19.63 -16.62
C ILE A 118 5.46 18.75 -17.70
N LYS A 119 4.27 19.11 -18.19
CA LYS A 119 3.60 18.35 -19.26
C LYS A 119 4.42 18.36 -20.55
N ASP A 120 4.94 19.51 -20.93
CA ASP A 120 5.72 19.66 -22.17
C ASP A 120 7.04 18.88 -22.10
N LEU A 121 7.70 18.84 -20.93
CA LEU A 121 8.91 18.05 -20.68
C LEU A 121 8.61 16.53 -20.71
N MET A 122 7.52 16.09 -20.08
CA MET A 122 7.09 14.68 -20.08
C MET A 122 6.64 14.17 -21.45
N CYS A 123 6.22 15.06 -22.36
CA CYS A 123 5.89 14.68 -23.73
C CYS A 123 7.11 14.44 -24.61
N LYS A 124 8.30 14.89 -24.19
CA LYS A 124 9.57 14.69 -24.91
C LYS A 124 10.32 13.43 -24.47
N THR A 125 9.93 12.84 -23.35
CA THR A 125 10.51 11.62 -22.75
C THR A 125 9.70 10.39 -23.11
#